data_AF-A0A9P7YLC9-F1
#
_entry.id   AF-A0A9P7YLC9-F1
#
_cell.length_a   1.000
_cell.length_b   1.000
_cell.length_c   1.000
_cell.angle_alpha   90.00
_cell.angle_beta   90.00
_cell.angle_gamma   90.00
#
_symmetry.space_group_name_H-M   'P 1'
#
loop_
_entity.id
_entity.type
_entity.pdbx_description
1 polymer ?
#
loop_
_entity_poly.entity_id
_entity_poly.type
_entity_poly.pdbx_seq_one_letter_code
_entity_poly.pdbx_strand_id
1 'polypeptide(L)'
;MHYSESPTRAIVQLNPFDPPLTLIRIWNDSSHTLYTKSLGFRCGNWKKCQPANDFIEMKSKELLNLQRISDHCEEESSPSDWISCSDNALWILSKRSDSFFSAQRNCRVAIINVASLDKLRIPWQRSDSLVQQLGGTVYSTKGSGVQYAWRGHYLVYGWVPPQCVIKLFTLKEFKDRCKQRNIVKGTSSDPVFCMRWLFNKCSKR
;
A
#
# COMPACT_ATOMS: atom_id res chain seq x y z
N MET A 1 24.68 38.70 -21.81
CA MET A 1 23.91 37.44 -21.84
C MET A 1 24.18 36.71 -20.53
N HIS A 2 23.26 36.79 -19.57
CA HIS A 2 23.37 36.06 -18.31
C HIS A 2 22.64 34.72 -18.46
N TYR A 3 23.39 33.62 -18.36
CA TYR A 3 22.80 32.29 -18.20
C TYR A 3 22.35 32.14 -16.75
N SER A 4 21.04 32.06 -16.54
CA SER A 4 20.46 31.66 -15.26
C SER A 4 20.56 30.14 -15.13
N GLU A 5 21.42 29.66 -14.25
CA GLU A 5 21.44 28.27 -13.84
C GLU A 5 20.10 27.92 -13.17
N SER A 6 19.44 26.89 -13.69
CA SER A 6 18.23 26.34 -13.07
C SER A 6 18.62 25.60 -11.80
N PRO A 7 17.94 25.80 -10.66
CA PRO A 7 18.31 25.10 -9.43
C PRO A 7 17.99 23.62 -9.59
N THR A 8 19.04 22.80 -9.61
CA THR A 8 19.00 21.36 -9.44
C THR A 8 18.18 21.06 -8.18
N ARG A 9 16.92 20.65 -8.35
CA ARG A 9 16.07 20.25 -7.23
C ARG A 9 16.74 19.09 -6.51
N ALA A 10 17.29 19.38 -5.33
CA ALA A 10 17.85 18.38 -4.46
C ALA A 10 16.84 17.24 -4.27
N ILE A 11 17.26 16.03 -4.64
CA ILE A 11 16.53 14.81 -4.31
C ILE A 11 16.72 14.64 -2.80
N VAL A 12 15.78 15.15 -2.02
CA VAL A 12 15.73 14.86 -0.58
C VAL A 12 15.46 13.37 -0.46
N GLN A 13 16.49 12.60 -0.08
CA GLN A 13 16.32 11.23 0.38
C GLN A 13 15.40 11.29 1.60
N LEU A 14 14.14 10.88 1.43
CA LEU A 14 13.23 10.70 2.55
C LEU A 14 13.75 9.57 3.40
N ASN A 15 13.69 9.76 4.71
CA ASN A 15 14.10 8.73 5.64
C ASN A 15 13.20 7.49 5.41
N PRO A 16 13.72 6.26 5.28
CA PRO A 16 12.91 5.04 5.23
C PRO A 16 11.93 4.86 6.41
N PHE A 17 12.10 5.64 7.47
CA PHE A 17 11.22 5.69 8.62
C PHE A 17 10.12 6.75 8.52
N ASP A 18 10.18 7.65 7.54
CA ASP A 18 9.10 8.62 7.31
C ASP A 18 7.87 7.91 6.73
N PRO A 19 6.65 8.23 7.21
CA PRO A 19 5.44 7.67 6.65
C PRO A 19 5.33 8.03 5.15
N PRO A 20 4.92 7.08 4.29
CA PRO A 20 4.80 7.35 2.87
C PRO A 20 3.74 8.41 2.61
N LEU A 21 3.95 9.25 1.60
CA LEU A 21 2.93 10.23 1.18
C LEU A 21 1.74 9.58 0.46
N THR A 22 1.96 8.40 -0.12
CA THR A 22 0.92 7.64 -0.80
C THR A 22 1.11 6.15 -0.60
N LEU A 23 -0.01 5.44 -0.56
CA LEU A 23 -0.05 4.00 -0.67
C LEU A 23 -0.54 3.59 -2.07
N ILE A 24 -0.20 2.38 -2.46
CA ILE A 24 -0.55 1.76 -3.73
C ILE A 24 -1.31 0.47 -3.42
N ARG A 25 -2.50 0.33 -3.99
CA ARG A 25 -3.30 -0.91 -3.91
C ARG A 25 -3.38 -1.52 -5.30
N ILE A 26 -3.03 -2.81 -5.38
CA ILE A 26 -3.30 -3.63 -6.57
C ILE A 26 -4.52 -4.49 -6.28
N TRP A 27 -5.43 -4.63 -7.23
CA TRP A 27 -6.53 -5.59 -7.15
C TRP A 27 -6.96 -6.05 -8.53
N ASN A 28 -7.77 -7.09 -8.57
CA ASN A 28 -8.44 -7.63 -9.75
C ASN A 28 -9.89 -8.00 -9.38
N ASP A 29 -10.62 -8.58 -10.32
CA ASP A 29 -12.03 -8.94 -10.13
C ASP A 29 -12.23 -10.11 -9.15
N SER A 30 -11.16 -10.88 -8.85
CA SER A 30 -11.17 -11.98 -7.87
C SER A 30 -10.76 -11.54 -6.45
N SER A 31 -10.43 -10.26 -6.24
CA SER A 31 -9.96 -9.78 -4.95
C SER A 31 -11.12 -9.65 -3.95
N HIS A 32 -10.92 -10.06 -2.70
CA HIS A 32 -11.93 -9.86 -1.63
C HIS A 32 -12.23 -8.38 -1.34
N THR A 33 -11.32 -7.48 -1.73
CA THR A 33 -11.43 -6.03 -1.55
C THR A 33 -11.62 -5.35 -2.91
N LEU A 34 -12.87 -5.30 -3.39
CA LEU A 34 -13.22 -4.65 -4.65
C LEU A 34 -13.41 -3.13 -4.47
N TYR A 35 -13.06 -2.38 -5.52
CA TYR A 35 -13.30 -0.95 -5.61
C TYR A 35 -14.65 -0.65 -6.28
N THR A 36 -15.42 0.27 -5.69
CA THR A 36 -16.49 0.97 -6.42
C THR A 36 -16.29 2.48 -6.34
N LYS A 37 -16.79 3.23 -7.33
CA LYS A 37 -16.68 4.69 -7.32
C LYS A 37 -17.41 5.33 -6.13
N SER A 38 -18.51 4.74 -5.70
CA SER A 38 -19.32 5.26 -4.58
C SER A 38 -18.78 4.89 -3.21
N LEU A 39 -18.15 3.72 -3.07
CA LEU A 39 -17.76 3.17 -1.76
C LEU A 39 -16.25 2.98 -1.61
N GLY A 40 -15.43 3.19 -2.62
CA GLY A 40 -13.99 2.96 -2.50
C GLY A 40 -13.67 1.47 -2.29
N PHE A 41 -12.62 1.17 -1.51
CA PHE A 41 -12.25 -0.20 -1.15
C PHE A 41 -12.79 -0.57 0.22
N ARG A 42 -13.46 -1.71 0.33
CA ARG A 42 -13.91 -2.28 1.60
C ARG A 42 -13.16 -3.57 1.86
N CYS A 43 -12.76 -3.81 3.11
CA CYS A 43 -12.11 -5.04 3.52
C CYS A 43 -12.97 -6.26 3.20
N GLY A 44 -12.35 -7.44 3.11
CA GLY A 44 -13.06 -8.66 2.73
C GLY A 44 -14.20 -9.02 3.69
N ASN A 45 -14.02 -8.71 4.98
CA ASN A 45 -14.99 -8.98 6.03
C ASN A 45 -15.91 -7.77 6.33
N TRP A 46 -16.15 -6.89 5.35
CA TRP A 46 -16.87 -5.61 5.53
C TRP A 46 -18.17 -5.70 6.34
N LYS A 47 -18.97 -6.76 6.16
CA LYS A 47 -20.27 -6.91 6.85
C LYS A 47 -20.15 -7.10 8.36
N LYS A 48 -19.02 -7.60 8.85
CA LYS A 48 -18.75 -7.88 10.28
C LYS A 48 -17.64 -7.01 10.85
N CYS A 49 -16.88 -6.32 10.00
CA CYS A 49 -15.83 -5.40 10.41
C CYS A 49 -16.42 -4.27 11.25
N GLN A 50 -15.94 -4.13 12.48
CA GLN A 50 -16.38 -3.06 13.38
C GLN A 50 -15.57 -1.78 13.08
N PRO A 51 -16.18 -0.60 13.11
CA PRO A 51 -15.45 0.64 12.90
C PRO A 51 -14.48 0.92 14.08
N ALA A 52 -13.32 1.48 13.73
CA ALA A 52 -12.36 2.03 14.68
C ALA A 52 -11.62 3.21 14.03
N ASN A 53 -11.37 4.26 14.81
CA ASN A 53 -10.76 5.51 14.33
C ASN A 53 -9.25 5.59 14.56
N ASP A 54 -8.70 4.72 15.41
CA ASP A 54 -7.27 4.63 15.69
C ASP A 54 -6.91 3.29 16.35
N PHE A 55 -5.61 3.04 16.51
CA PHE A 55 -5.10 1.82 17.12
C PHE A 55 -5.40 1.72 18.63
N ILE A 56 -5.72 2.82 19.32
CA ILE A 56 -6.12 2.79 20.74
C ILE A 56 -7.52 2.18 20.84
N GLU A 57 -8.45 2.68 20.02
CA GLU A 57 -9.82 2.15 19.93
C GLU A 57 -9.83 0.69 19.46
N MET A 58 -8.98 0.34 18.50
CA MET A 58 -8.86 -1.05 18.05
C MET A 58 -8.39 -1.99 19.17
N LYS A 59 -7.45 -1.55 20.01
CA LYS A 59 -7.00 -2.34 21.16
C LYS A 59 -8.09 -2.47 22.21
N SER A 60 -8.81 -1.39 22.54
CA SER A 60 -9.88 -1.45 23.53
C SER A 60 -11.06 -2.33 23.11
N LYS A 61 -11.31 -2.46 21.80
CA LYS A 61 -12.35 -3.33 21.23
C LYS A 61 -11.85 -4.73 20.86
N GLU A 62 -10.61 -5.06 21.19
CA GLU A 62 -9.97 -6.35 20.84
C GLU A 62 -9.97 -6.65 19.32
N LEU A 63 -9.99 -5.61 18.49
CA LEU A 63 -9.99 -5.73 17.02
C LEU A 63 -8.59 -5.99 16.46
N LEU A 64 -7.56 -5.63 17.23
CA LEU A 64 -6.14 -5.78 16.89
C LEU A 64 -5.49 -6.89 17.72
N ASN A 65 -5.13 -8.00 17.10
CA ASN A 65 -4.34 -9.06 17.72
C ASN A 65 -3.41 -9.71 16.69
N LEU A 66 -2.36 -10.39 17.19
CA LEU A 66 -1.31 -10.96 16.34
C LEU A 66 -1.89 -11.97 15.33
N GLN A 67 -2.75 -12.88 15.78
CA GLN A 67 -3.32 -13.92 14.93
C GLN A 67 -4.01 -13.32 13.70
N ARG A 68 -4.87 -12.31 13.88
CA ARG A 68 -5.57 -11.64 12.77
C ARG A 68 -4.63 -10.96 11.78
N ILE A 69 -3.51 -10.42 12.25
CA ILE A 69 -2.49 -9.81 11.39
C ILE A 69 -1.73 -10.89 10.63
N SER A 70 -1.34 -11.97 11.31
CA SER A 70 -0.67 -13.13 10.71
C SER A 70 -1.54 -13.76 9.63
N ASP A 71 -2.80 -14.12 9.94
CA ASP A 71 -3.76 -14.71 9.00
C ASP A 71 -3.93 -13.85 7.74
N HIS A 72 -4.03 -12.53 7.91
CA HIS A 72 -4.13 -11.61 6.78
C HIS A 72 -2.86 -11.60 5.92
N CYS A 73 -1.70 -11.61 6.55
CA CYS A 73 -0.44 -11.57 5.84
C CYS A 73 -0.17 -12.89 5.12
N GLU A 74 -0.49 -14.04 5.74
CA GLU A 74 -0.14 -15.38 5.24
C GLU A 74 -1.09 -15.91 4.16
N GLU A 75 -1.92 -15.04 3.59
CA GLU A 75 -2.84 -15.35 2.49
C GLU A 75 -3.83 -16.48 2.82
N GLU A 76 -4.24 -16.60 4.09
CA GLU A 76 -5.35 -17.46 4.47
C GLU A 76 -6.59 -17.11 3.64
N SER A 77 -7.30 -18.13 3.15
CA SER A 77 -8.47 -17.99 2.26
C SER A 77 -9.65 -17.19 2.87
N SER A 78 -9.53 -16.82 4.14
CA SER A 78 -10.56 -16.14 4.91
C SER A 78 -10.59 -14.63 4.64
N PRO A 79 -11.78 -14.04 4.43
CA PRO A 79 -11.93 -12.61 4.37
C PRO A 79 -11.48 -11.95 5.69
N SER A 80 -10.75 -10.86 5.57
CA SER A 80 -10.14 -10.15 6.70
C SER A 80 -10.63 -8.71 6.80
N ASP A 81 -10.39 -8.09 7.95
CA ASP A 81 -10.73 -6.68 8.21
C ASP A 81 -9.68 -5.70 7.64
N TRP A 82 -8.62 -6.21 7.01
CA TRP A 82 -7.49 -5.43 6.54
C TRP A 82 -7.44 -5.35 5.01
N ILE A 83 -6.89 -4.24 4.52
CA ILE A 83 -6.66 -3.98 3.10
C ILE A 83 -5.16 -3.84 2.89
N SER A 84 -4.61 -4.76 2.10
CA SER A 84 -3.18 -4.79 1.77
C SER A 84 -2.78 -3.72 0.75
N CYS A 85 -1.83 -2.87 1.12
CA CYS A 85 -1.25 -1.81 0.31
C CYS A 85 0.28 -1.88 0.30
N SER A 86 0.91 -1.12 -0.59
CA SER A 86 2.37 -0.97 -0.65
C SER A 86 2.74 0.46 -1.00
N ASP A 87 3.89 0.96 -0.54
CA ASP A 87 4.48 2.22 -1.00
C ASP A 87 5.51 2.02 -2.12
N ASN A 88 5.85 0.76 -2.44
CA ASN A 88 6.97 0.39 -3.28
C ASN A 88 6.52 0.00 -4.69
N ALA A 89 6.56 0.96 -5.63
CA ALA A 89 6.26 0.70 -7.03
C ALA A 89 7.19 -0.32 -7.69
N LEU A 90 8.46 -0.44 -7.26
CA LEU A 90 9.40 -1.42 -7.81
C LEU A 90 8.99 -2.85 -7.46
N TRP A 91 8.52 -3.07 -6.23
CA TRP A 91 7.97 -4.37 -5.83
C TRP A 91 6.75 -4.75 -6.67
N ILE A 92 5.86 -3.79 -6.91
CA ILE A 92 4.70 -3.99 -7.79
C ILE A 92 5.13 -4.35 -9.21
N LEU A 93 6.18 -3.71 -9.72
CA LEU A 93 6.74 -4.01 -11.04
C LEU A 93 7.52 -5.33 -11.06
N SER A 94 8.06 -5.80 -9.93
CA SER A 94 8.87 -7.02 -9.84
C SER A 94 8.03 -8.28 -9.75
N LYS A 95 6.76 -8.20 -9.33
CA LYS A 95 5.76 -9.30 -9.35
C LYS A 95 5.35 -9.77 -10.76
N ARG A 96 6.21 -9.50 -11.75
CA ARG A 96 6.07 -9.66 -13.19
C ARG A 96 6.17 -11.08 -13.72
N SER A 97 6.00 -12.12 -12.91
CA SER A 97 5.87 -13.43 -13.54
C SER A 97 4.62 -13.36 -14.42
N ASP A 98 4.80 -13.69 -15.71
CA ASP A 98 3.67 -13.73 -16.63
C ASP A 98 2.60 -14.67 -16.06
N SER A 99 2.94 -15.65 -15.22
CA SER A 99 1.97 -16.45 -14.45
C SER A 99 1.10 -15.66 -13.46
N PHE A 100 1.66 -14.73 -12.67
CA PHE A 100 0.87 -13.97 -11.68
C PHE A 100 -0.08 -12.99 -12.36
N PHE A 101 0.36 -12.33 -13.45
CA PHE A 101 -0.48 -11.35 -14.15
C PHE A 101 -1.32 -11.95 -15.28
N SER A 102 -0.93 -13.07 -15.90
CA SER A 102 -1.77 -13.77 -16.89
C SER A 102 -2.94 -14.50 -16.24
N ALA A 103 -2.74 -15.03 -15.02
CA ALA A 103 -3.84 -15.57 -14.21
C ALA A 103 -4.80 -14.46 -13.72
N GLN A 104 -4.29 -13.24 -13.55
CA GLN A 104 -5.04 -12.09 -13.02
C GLN A 104 -5.47 -11.12 -14.14
N ARG A 105 -6.41 -11.58 -14.97
CA ARG A 105 -7.13 -10.72 -15.92
C ARG A 105 -7.67 -9.47 -15.20
N ASN A 106 -7.63 -8.31 -15.86
CA ASN A 106 -8.15 -7.03 -15.35
C ASN A 106 -7.49 -6.48 -14.08
N CYS A 107 -6.19 -6.74 -13.87
CA CYS A 107 -5.44 -6.12 -12.78
C CYS A 107 -5.42 -4.57 -12.88
N ARG A 108 -5.75 -3.91 -11.77
CA ARG A 108 -5.83 -2.46 -11.62
C ARG A 108 -4.97 -1.99 -10.44
N VAL A 109 -4.56 -0.73 -10.51
CA VAL A 109 -3.69 -0.08 -9.52
C VAL A 109 -4.33 1.23 -9.07
N ALA A 110 -4.32 1.48 -7.77
CA ALA A 110 -4.93 2.64 -7.13
C ALA A 110 -3.87 3.31 -6.28
N ILE A 111 -3.86 4.63 -6.34
CA ILE A 111 -2.99 5.45 -5.52
C ILE A 111 -3.84 6.13 -4.48
N ILE A 112 -3.46 5.93 -3.24
CA ILE A 112 -4.18 6.36 -2.05
C ILE A 112 -3.36 7.45 -1.36
N ASN A 113 -4.00 8.57 -1.02
CA ASN A 113 -3.42 9.66 -0.27
C ASN A 113 -3.41 9.31 1.22
N VAL A 114 -2.23 9.29 1.83
CA VAL A 114 -2.08 8.99 3.27
C VAL A 114 -2.66 10.09 4.15
N ALA A 115 -2.39 11.36 3.84
CA ALA A 115 -2.96 12.48 4.60
C ALA A 115 -4.50 12.50 4.57
N SER A 116 -5.14 11.98 3.52
CA SER A 116 -6.60 11.80 3.48
C SER A 116 -7.06 10.67 4.41
N LEU A 117 -6.30 9.57 4.53
CA LEU A 117 -6.59 8.52 5.51
C LEU A 117 -6.48 9.08 6.93
N ASP A 118 -5.42 9.84 7.21
CA ASP A 118 -5.19 10.46 8.52
C ASP A 118 -6.31 11.44 8.90
N LYS A 119 -6.72 12.31 7.96
CA LYS A 119 -7.83 13.25 8.16
C LYS A 119 -9.16 12.56 8.46
N LEU A 120 -9.38 11.39 7.88
CA LEU A 120 -10.57 10.58 8.11
C LEU A 120 -10.41 9.61 9.28
N ARG A 121 -9.29 9.67 9.99
CA ARG A 121 -8.96 8.79 11.12
C ARG A 121 -9.12 7.31 10.75
N ILE A 122 -8.59 6.93 9.59
CA ILE A 122 -8.60 5.53 9.16
C ILE A 122 -7.27 4.90 9.62
N PRO A 123 -7.30 3.85 10.47
CA PRO A 123 -6.06 3.21 10.91
C PRO A 123 -5.30 2.59 9.75
N TRP A 124 -4.02 2.90 9.65
CA TRP A 124 -3.12 2.26 8.71
C TRP A 124 -1.69 2.19 9.27
N GLN A 125 -0.97 1.11 8.98
CA GLN A 125 0.42 0.94 9.44
C GLN A 125 1.15 -0.13 8.61
N ARG A 126 2.49 -0.13 8.65
CA ARG A 126 3.28 -1.25 8.12
C ARG A 126 2.97 -2.56 8.84
N SER A 127 2.88 -3.65 8.08
CA SER A 127 2.60 -4.98 8.63
C SER A 127 3.72 -5.48 9.53
N ASP A 128 4.98 -5.26 9.17
CA ASP A 128 6.14 -5.64 10.00
C ASP A 128 6.09 -5.00 11.40
N SER A 129 5.71 -3.73 11.45
CA SER A 129 5.64 -2.93 12.66
C SER A 129 4.44 -3.36 13.51
N LEU A 130 3.31 -3.70 12.89
CA LEU A 130 2.15 -4.28 13.59
C LEU A 130 2.47 -5.64 14.21
N VAL A 131 3.13 -6.54 13.47
CA VAL A 131 3.55 -7.85 13.98
C VAL A 131 4.45 -7.69 15.21
N GLN A 132 5.48 -6.83 15.11
CA GLN A 132 6.41 -6.58 16.22
C GLN A 132 5.72 -5.95 17.44
N GLN A 133 4.83 -4.97 17.24
CA GLN A 133 4.09 -4.33 18.33
C GLN A 133 3.15 -5.28 19.08
N LEU A 134 2.73 -6.36 18.42
CA LEU A 134 1.87 -7.41 18.99
C LEU A 134 2.66 -8.61 19.52
N GLY A 135 3.99 -8.48 19.64
CA GLY A 135 4.88 -9.51 20.17
C GLY A 135 5.23 -10.62 19.19
N GLY A 136 4.86 -10.48 17.91
CA GLY A 136 5.19 -11.44 16.86
C GLY A 136 6.56 -11.21 16.25
N THR A 137 7.03 -12.21 15.50
CA THR A 137 8.27 -12.14 14.72
C THR A 137 7.96 -12.07 13.23
N VAL A 138 8.68 -11.19 12.53
CA VAL A 138 8.66 -11.13 11.07
C VAL A 138 9.47 -12.30 10.52
N TYR A 139 9.07 -12.81 9.36
CA TYR A 139 9.75 -13.94 8.75
C TYR A 139 11.25 -13.72 8.57
N SER A 140 12.00 -14.73 9.00
CA SER A 140 13.43 -14.83 8.80
C SER A 140 13.76 -15.96 7.83
N THR A 141 14.93 -15.91 7.20
CA THR A 141 15.45 -16.98 6.34
C THR A 141 15.59 -18.33 7.04
N LYS A 142 15.45 -18.38 8.37
CA LYS A 142 15.39 -19.61 9.18
C LYS A 142 14.00 -20.25 9.23
N GLY A 143 13.02 -19.70 8.50
CA GLY A 143 11.69 -20.31 8.33
C GLY A 143 10.69 -20.03 9.45
N SER A 144 10.97 -19.06 10.33
CA SER A 144 10.08 -18.68 11.44
C SER A 144 9.58 -17.25 11.29
N GLY A 145 8.33 -17.00 11.71
CA GLY A 145 7.68 -15.69 11.71
C GLY A 145 6.71 -15.46 10.53
N VAL A 146 6.00 -14.33 10.56
CA VAL A 146 4.93 -13.99 9.60
C VAL A 146 5.52 -13.69 8.22
N GLN A 147 5.27 -14.55 7.23
CA GLN A 147 5.97 -14.57 5.93
C GLN A 147 5.90 -13.25 5.15
N TYR A 148 4.71 -12.67 5.06
CA TYR A 148 4.47 -11.51 4.20
C TYR A 148 4.30 -10.21 4.96
N ALA A 149 4.69 -10.17 6.24
CA ALA A 149 4.84 -8.92 6.96
C ALA A 149 6.22 -8.31 6.62
N TRP A 150 6.30 -7.21 5.87
CA TRP A 150 7.58 -6.62 5.46
C TRP A 150 7.50 -5.10 5.25
N ARG A 151 8.66 -4.45 5.14
CA ARG A 151 8.82 -2.98 5.19
C ARG A 151 8.02 -2.17 4.15
N GLY A 152 7.66 -2.76 3.02
CA GLY A 152 6.87 -2.10 1.98
C GLY A 152 5.44 -2.63 1.87
N HIS A 153 4.97 -3.37 2.87
CA HIS A 153 3.59 -3.83 2.99
C HIS A 153 2.89 -3.09 4.13
N TYR A 154 1.76 -2.49 3.80
CA TYR A 154 0.95 -1.68 4.68
C TYR A 154 -0.45 -2.26 4.77
N LEU A 155 -1.05 -2.18 5.94
CA LEU A 155 -2.41 -2.59 6.19
C LEU A 155 -3.24 -1.35 6.48
N VAL A 156 -4.37 -1.21 5.77
CA VAL A 156 -5.41 -0.22 6.08
C VAL A 156 -6.60 -0.96 6.67
N TYR A 157 -7.13 -0.48 7.80
CA TYR A 157 -8.24 -1.13 8.49
C TYR A 157 -9.60 -0.75 7.87
N GLY A 158 -10.42 -1.76 7.56
CA GLY A 158 -11.83 -1.62 7.21
C GLY A 158 -12.10 -1.02 5.84
N TRP A 159 -11.74 0.24 5.63
CA TRP A 159 -12.22 1.05 4.52
C TRP A 159 -11.17 2.01 3.96
N VAL A 160 -11.03 2.06 2.62
CA VAL A 160 -10.40 3.18 1.91
C VAL A 160 -11.49 3.91 1.12
N PRO A 161 -11.96 5.08 1.60
CA PRO A 161 -12.97 5.88 0.92
C PRO A 161 -12.55 6.35 -0.47
N PRO A 162 -13.50 6.60 -1.39
CA PRO A 162 -13.20 7.14 -2.72
C PRO A 162 -12.35 8.41 -2.69
N GLN A 163 -12.61 9.32 -1.74
CA GLN A 163 -11.89 10.59 -1.58
C GLN A 163 -10.42 10.42 -1.18
N CYS A 164 -10.03 9.25 -0.67
CA CYS A 164 -8.63 8.94 -0.41
C CYS A 164 -7.92 8.45 -1.68
N VAL A 165 -8.65 8.05 -2.73
CA VAL A 165 -8.07 7.54 -3.97
C VAL A 165 -7.80 8.69 -4.94
N ILE A 166 -6.52 8.97 -5.16
CA ILE A 166 -6.04 10.04 -6.05
C ILE A 166 -6.23 9.64 -7.52
N LYS A 167 -5.90 8.39 -7.84
CA LYS A 167 -5.90 7.90 -9.22
C LYS A 167 -6.05 6.40 -9.30
N LEU A 168 -6.75 5.96 -10.33
CA LEU A 168 -6.84 4.57 -10.76
C LEU A 168 -6.11 4.41 -12.08
N PHE A 169 -5.44 3.29 -12.26
CA PHE A 169 -4.75 2.88 -13.47
C PHE A 169 -5.11 1.43 -13.80
N THR A 170 -5.15 1.10 -15.08
CA THR A 170 -4.84 -0.28 -15.50
C THR A 170 -3.38 -0.59 -15.16
N LEU A 171 -3.05 -1.88 -15.00
CA LEU A 171 -1.66 -2.27 -14.78
C LEU A 171 -0.72 -1.80 -15.92
N LYS A 172 -1.21 -1.78 -17.17
CA LYS A 172 -0.45 -1.30 -18.33
C LYS A 172 -0.11 0.18 -18.18
N GLU A 173 -1.10 1.03 -17.92
CA GLU A 173 -0.87 2.46 -17.73
C GLU A 173 0.08 2.73 -16.56
N PHE A 174 -0.06 2.00 -15.45
CA PHE A 174 0.86 2.12 -14.32
C PHE A 174 2.31 1.79 -14.73
N LYS A 175 2.52 0.67 -15.44
CA LYS A 175 3.84 0.27 -15.96
C LYS A 175 4.42 1.34 -16.88
N ASP A 176 3.62 1.88 -17.79
CA ASP A 176 4.06 2.91 -18.74
C ASP A 176 4.43 4.21 -18.04
N ARG A 177 3.68 4.60 -17.00
CA ARG A 177 4.03 5.75 -16.14
C ARG A 177 5.33 5.54 -15.39
N CYS A 178 5.58 4.35 -14.85
CA CYS A 178 6.84 4.03 -14.20
C CYS A 178 8.02 4.11 -15.17
N LYS A 179 7.87 3.55 -16.39
CA LYS A 179 8.89 3.65 -17.46
C LYS A 179 9.20 5.10 -17.84
N GLN A 180 8.17 5.91 -18.09
CA GLN A 180 8.31 7.34 -18.42
C GLN A 180 9.08 8.15 -17.36
N ARG A 181 9.18 7.62 -16.14
CA ARG A 181 9.85 8.26 -14.99
C ARG A 181 11.18 7.60 -14.63
N ASN A 182 11.71 6.72 -15.47
CA ASN A 182 12.92 5.95 -15.20
C ASN A 182 12.86 5.18 -13.87
N ILE A 183 11.66 4.76 -13.46
CA ILE A 183 11.49 3.79 -12.37
C ILE A 183 11.73 2.43 -13.01
N VAL A 184 13.01 2.12 -13.19
CA VAL A 184 13.52 0.86 -13.71
C VAL A 184 13.87 -0.06 -12.55
N LYS A 185 13.73 -1.36 -12.80
CA LYS A 185 13.97 -2.45 -11.85
C LYS A 185 15.31 -2.25 -11.13
N GLY A 186 15.26 -1.97 -9.83
CA GLY A 186 16.45 -2.13 -8.99
C GLY A 186 16.78 -3.62 -8.90
N THR A 187 18.01 -3.98 -9.24
CA THR A 187 18.61 -5.23 -8.75
C THR A 187 18.76 -5.08 -7.24
N SER A 188 17.84 -5.68 -6.49
CA SER A 188 17.97 -6.09 -5.09
C SER A 188 19.09 -5.40 -4.28
N SER A 189 18.77 -4.32 -3.58
CA SER A 189 19.35 -4.01 -2.25
C SER A 189 18.72 -2.81 -1.55
N ASP A 190 17.95 -1.94 -2.22
CA ASP A 190 17.37 -0.77 -1.54
C ASP A 190 15.88 -0.53 -1.91
N PRO A 191 14.92 -0.77 -0.99
CA PRO A 191 13.49 -0.78 -1.29
C PRO A 191 12.80 0.60 -1.20
N VAL A 192 13.53 1.70 -1.04
CA VAL A 192 12.95 3.01 -0.73
C VAL A 192 12.90 3.88 -2.00
N PHE A 193 11.83 3.77 -2.79
CA PHE A 193 11.55 4.69 -3.88
C PHE A 193 10.19 5.36 -3.68
N CYS A 194 10.23 6.64 -3.28
CA CYS A 194 9.07 7.40 -2.80
C CYS A 194 8.19 7.95 -3.93
N MET A 195 6.87 7.73 -3.80
CA MET A 195 5.78 8.14 -4.70
C MET A 195 5.32 9.61 -4.58
N ARG A 196 6.22 10.54 -4.21
CA ARG A 196 5.92 11.99 -4.07
C ARG A 196 5.44 12.67 -5.37
N TRP A 197 5.48 11.98 -6.53
CA TRP A 197 5.29 12.58 -7.85
C TRP A 197 3.85 12.63 -8.38
N LEU A 198 2.89 11.92 -7.77
CA LEU A 198 1.51 11.90 -8.28
C LEU A 198 0.75 13.22 -8.07
N PHE A 199 1.24 14.07 -7.17
CA PHE A 199 0.56 15.33 -6.81
C PHE A 199 0.90 16.51 -7.71
N ASN A 200 2.05 16.53 -8.39
CA ASN A 200 2.53 17.72 -9.10
C ASN A 200 1.86 18.00 -10.46
N LYS A 201 0.82 17.24 -10.86
CA LYS A 201 -0.01 17.57 -12.03
C LYS A 201 -1.52 17.62 -11.78
N CYS A 202 -2.00 17.39 -10.56
CA CYS A 202 -3.44 17.51 -10.25
C CYS A 202 -3.82 18.86 -9.62
N SER A 203 -2.87 19.80 -9.51
CA SER A 203 -3.11 21.16 -8.97
C SER A 203 -2.98 22.26 -10.02
N LYS A 204 -3.03 21.90 -11.32
CA LYS A 204 -3.23 22.87 -12.39
C LYS A 204 -4.28 22.36 -13.37
N ARG A 205 -5.47 22.94 -13.20
CA ARG A 205 -6.70 22.89 -13.99
C ARG A 205 -7.62 21.71 -13.72
#